data_AF-A0AA38Q699-F1
#
_entry.id   AF-A0AA38Q699-F1
#
_cell.length_a   1.000
_cell.length_b   1.000
_cell.length_c   1.000
_cell.angle_alpha   90.00
_cell.angle_beta   90.00
_cell.angle_gamma   90.00
#
_symmetry.space_group_name_H-M   'P 1'
#
loop_
_entity.id
_entity.type
_entity.pdbx_description
1 polymer ?
#
loop_
_entity_poly.entity_id
_entity_poly.type
_entity_poly.pdbx_seq_one_letter_code
_entity_poly.pdbx_strand_id
1 'polypeptide(L)'
;MDAVELQRWTRFAAKGGIGKCTAIQDCVAESSEDLMFLKDDEITVLMQIPESDGLYLGYCEGVVGKFQAHTVHFHSKLKRPVMTKRNSSVVSSRVKSPTTISPTPTYRNSSSSTPVSSNPATPLTPA
;
A
#
# COMPACT_ATOMS: atom_id res chain seq x y z
N MET A 1 9.31 15.03 -3.28
CA MET A 1 8.69 13.71 -3.49
C MET A 1 7.71 13.80 -4.65
N ASP A 2 7.72 12.89 -5.62
CA ASP A 2 6.81 12.97 -6.77
C ASP A 2 5.39 12.42 -6.45
N ALA A 3 4.38 12.81 -7.22
CA ALA A 3 2.98 12.42 -6.95
C ALA A 3 2.73 10.91 -7.13
N VAL A 4 3.46 10.25 -8.02
CA VAL A 4 3.30 8.81 -8.32
C VAL A 4 3.92 7.97 -7.20
N GLU A 5 5.10 8.36 -6.72
CA GLU A 5 5.77 7.82 -5.56
C GLU A 5 4.93 8.00 -4.31
N LEU A 6 4.37 9.19 -4.09
CA LEU A 6 3.48 9.44 -2.96
C LEU A 6 2.30 8.46 -2.98
N GLN A 7 1.62 8.30 -4.11
CA GLN A 7 0.53 7.33 -4.25
C GLN A 7 0.97 5.88 -3.99
N ARG A 8 2.18 5.50 -4.43
CA ARG A 8 2.73 4.16 -4.16
C ARG A 8 2.96 3.98 -2.66
N TRP A 9 3.53 4.97 -1.98
CA TRP A 9 3.75 4.93 -0.53
C TRP A 9 2.45 4.90 0.25
N THR A 10 1.46 5.71 -0.10
CA THR A 10 0.13 5.67 0.53
C THR A 10 -0.52 4.29 0.39
N ARG A 11 -0.43 3.66 -0.79
CA ARG A 11 -0.94 2.29 -0.99
C ARG A 11 -0.15 1.25 -0.21
N PHE A 12 1.15 1.46 -0.01
CA PHE A 12 1.97 0.57 0.81
C PHE A 12 1.67 0.73 2.30
N ALA A 13 1.46 1.96 2.77
CA ALA A 13 1.03 2.28 4.13
C ALA A 13 -0.30 1.63 4.46
N ALA A 14 -1.28 1.67 3.55
CA ALA A 14 -2.57 1.00 3.71
C ALA A 14 -2.47 -0.53 3.90
N LYS A 15 -1.34 -1.14 3.51
CA LYS A 15 -1.04 -2.57 3.75
C LYS A 15 -0.27 -2.82 5.05
N GLY A 16 -0.02 -1.78 5.84
CA GLY A 16 0.76 -1.83 7.08
C GLY A 16 2.27 -1.67 6.91
N GLY A 17 2.74 -1.32 5.71
CA GLY A 17 4.16 -1.03 5.46
C GLY A 17 5.12 -2.15 5.88
N ILE A 18 6.23 -1.76 6.51
CA ILE A 18 7.19 -2.68 7.16
C ILE A 18 6.92 -2.86 8.66
N GLY A 19 6.02 -2.08 9.24
CA GLY A 19 5.66 -2.15 10.64
C GLY A 19 4.90 -0.91 11.09
N LYS A 20 4.56 -0.88 12.38
CA LYS A 20 3.85 0.23 13.02
C LYS A 20 4.59 0.68 14.27
N CYS A 21 4.45 1.96 14.57
CA CYS A 21 4.89 2.55 15.82
C CYS A 21 3.85 3.56 16.32
N THR A 22 3.94 3.89 17.60
CA THR A 22 3.17 4.96 18.23
C THR A 22 4.11 6.09 18.62
N ALA A 23 3.75 7.33 18.32
CA ALA A 23 4.50 8.50 18.76
C ALA A 23 4.50 8.61 20.30
N ILE A 24 5.67 8.86 20.90
CA ILE A 24 5.79 9.03 22.36
C ILE A 24 5.75 10.51 22.78
N GLN A 25 5.92 11.42 21.82
CA GLN A 25 5.89 12.87 22.01
C GLN A 25 5.40 13.56 20.73
N ASP A 26 5.07 14.83 20.84
CA ASP A 26 4.75 15.66 19.68
C ASP A 26 6.02 15.94 18.85
N CYS A 27 5.86 15.93 17.52
CA CYS A 27 6.93 16.24 16.57
C CYS A 27 6.41 17.22 15.52
N VAL A 28 7.02 18.41 15.50
CA VAL A 28 6.73 19.45 14.51
C VAL A 28 7.72 19.30 13.35
N ALA A 29 7.20 19.22 12.13
CA ALA A 29 8.04 19.16 10.93
C ALA A 29 8.81 20.49 10.74
N GLU A 30 10.13 20.41 10.67
CA GLU A 30 11.00 21.56 10.38
C GLU A 30 11.11 21.83 8.87
N SER A 31 11.00 20.77 8.08
CA SER A 31 11.04 20.80 6.62
C SER A 31 9.83 20.11 6.00
N SER A 32 9.62 20.34 4.69
CA SER A 32 8.59 19.63 3.91
C SER A 32 8.84 18.12 3.78
N GLU A 33 10.03 17.65 4.15
CA GLU A 33 10.38 16.25 4.09
C GLU A 33 10.13 15.53 5.43
N ASP A 34 9.92 16.27 6.52
CA ASP A 34 9.71 15.72 7.86
C ASP A 34 8.24 15.35 8.08
N LEU A 35 8.02 14.28 8.83
CA LEU A 35 6.69 13.83 9.21
C LEU A 35 6.27 14.52 10.49
N MET A 36 5.18 15.29 10.43
CA MET A 36 4.52 15.84 11.60
C MET A 36 3.57 14.79 12.19
N PHE A 37 3.56 14.67 13.51
CA PHE A 37 2.65 13.81 14.27
C PHE A 37 2.55 14.30 15.72
N LEU A 38 1.45 13.98 16.38
CA LEU A 38 1.24 14.23 17.80
C LEU A 38 1.54 12.97 18.62
N LYS A 39 1.73 13.16 19.91
CA LYS A 39 1.84 12.05 20.86
C LYS A 39 0.63 11.12 20.73
N ASP A 40 0.90 9.82 20.81
CA ASP A 40 -0.05 8.72 20.70
C ASP A 40 -0.60 8.46 19.27
N ASP A 41 -0.18 9.23 18.26
CA ASP A 41 -0.50 8.93 16.87
C ASP A 41 0.14 7.61 16.42
N GLU A 42 -0.62 6.82 15.65
CA GLU A 42 -0.12 5.62 14.99
C GLU A 42 0.56 6.00 13.66
N ILE A 43 1.81 5.60 13.52
CA ILE A 43 2.61 5.85 12.32
C ILE A 43 2.89 4.50 11.66
N THR A 44 2.57 4.41 10.37
CA THR A 44 2.98 3.26 9.56
C THR A 44 4.40 3.49 9.04
N VAL A 45 5.31 2.58 9.39
CA VAL A 45 6.71 2.64 8.99
C VAL A 45 6.84 2.07 7.58
N LEU A 46 7.44 2.84 6.67
CA LEU A 46 7.56 2.48 5.26
C LEU A 46 8.96 1.98 4.90
N MET A 47 10.00 2.66 5.40
CA MET A 47 11.38 2.36 5.05
C MET A 47 12.35 2.90 6.11
N GLN A 48 13.48 2.22 6.31
CA GLN A 48 14.62 2.77 7.04
C GLN A 48 15.55 3.47 6.04
N ILE A 49 15.95 4.71 6.32
CA ILE A 49 16.84 5.46 5.45
C ILE A 49 18.28 4.99 5.72
N PRO A 50 19.00 4.44 4.72
CA PRO A 50 20.32 3.85 4.94
C PRO A 50 21.42 4.89 5.21
N GLU A 51 21.18 6.16 4.88
CA GLU A 51 22.15 7.25 5.02
C GLU A 51 22.25 7.78 6.46
N SER A 52 21.30 7.43 7.34
CA SER A 52 21.27 7.94 8.71
C SER A 52 20.66 6.92 9.65
N ASP A 53 21.45 6.48 10.64
CA ASP A 53 20.97 5.57 11.67
C ASP A 53 19.84 6.22 12.46
N GLY A 54 18.76 5.45 12.67
CA GLY A 54 17.59 5.93 13.40
C GLY A 54 16.64 6.82 12.60
N LEU A 55 16.86 7.05 11.30
CA LEU A 55 15.96 7.82 10.45
C LEU A 55 15.07 6.90 9.59
N TYR A 56 13.77 7.17 9.58
CA TYR A 56 12.76 6.34 8.92
C TYR A 56 11.83 7.19 8.08
N LEU A 57 11.24 6.58 7.05
CA LEU A 57 10.12 7.12 6.30
C LEU A 57 8.83 6.55 6.89
N GLY A 58 7.89 7.42 7.25
CA GLY A 58 6.61 7.06 7.86
C GLY A 58 5.42 7.64 7.08
N TYR A 59 4.25 7.11 7.41
CA TYR A 59 2.96 7.60 6.96
C TYR A 59 2.04 7.85 8.16
N CYS A 60 1.49 9.06 8.23
CA CYS A 60 0.52 9.49 9.24
C CYS A 60 -0.49 10.44 8.57
N GLU A 61 -1.79 10.22 8.78
CA GLU A 61 -2.88 11.11 8.33
C GLU A 61 -2.81 11.57 6.85
N GLY A 62 -2.35 10.71 5.94
CA GLY A 62 -2.24 11.06 4.51
C GLY A 62 -0.90 11.67 4.08
N VAL A 63 -0.03 11.99 5.04
CA VAL A 63 1.28 12.60 4.81
C VAL A 63 2.37 11.53 4.87
N VAL A 64 3.34 11.63 3.97
CA VAL A 64 4.56 10.80 3.96
C VAL A 64 5.75 11.71 4.26
N GLY A 65 6.57 11.32 5.24
CA GLY A 65 7.71 12.12 5.66
C GLY A 65 8.70 11.32 6.51
N LYS A 66 9.82 11.97 6.85
CA LYS A 66 10.92 11.42 7.65
C LYS A 66 10.64 11.61 9.14
N PHE A 67 10.97 10.62 9.96
CA PHE A 67 10.91 10.75 11.41
C PHE A 67 12.05 9.99 12.08
N GLN A 68 12.34 10.33 13.33
CA GLN A 68 13.41 9.70 14.11
C GLN A 68 12.87 8.56 14.99
N ALA A 69 13.61 7.46 15.09
CA ALA A 69 13.19 6.32 15.91
C ALA A 69 13.05 6.65 17.39
N HIS A 70 13.81 7.62 17.90
CA HIS A 70 13.80 7.96 19.33
C HIS A 70 12.51 8.68 19.77
N THR A 71 11.73 9.23 18.84
CA THR A 71 10.46 9.93 19.14
C THR A 71 9.24 9.01 19.03
N VAL A 72 9.44 7.71 18.81
CA VAL A 72 8.37 6.72 18.65
C VAL A 72 8.66 5.42 19.40
N HIS A 73 7.62 4.63 19.62
CA HIS A 73 7.68 3.29 20.16
C HIS A 73 7.23 2.26 19.12
N PHE A 74 8.13 1.39 18.67
CA PHE A 74 7.82 0.33 17.69
C PHE A 74 7.05 -0.82 18.33
N HIS A 75 5.91 -1.19 17.76
CA HIS A 75 5.06 -2.27 18.31
C HIS A 75 5.64 -3.66 18.10
N SER A 76 6.46 -3.84 17.08
CA SER A 76 7.07 -5.12 16.72
C SER A 76 8.37 -4.92 15.95
N LYS A 77 9.14 -6.00 15.76
CA LYS A 77 10.31 -5.98 14.88
C LYS A 77 9.87 -5.62 13.46
N LEU A 78 10.49 -4.58 12.91
CA LEU A 78 10.23 -4.16 11.53
C LEU A 78 10.61 -5.26 10.55
N LYS A 79 9.76 -5.45 9.55
CA LYS A 79 10.03 -6.34 8.42
C LYS A 79 11.24 -5.82 7.64
N ARG A 80 11.97 -6.73 6.99
CA ARG A 80 13.11 -6.35 6.15
C ARG A 80 12.66 -5.31 5.13
N PRO A 81 13.38 -4.18 4.98
CA PRO A 81 12.99 -3.12 4.07
C PRO A 81 12.91 -3.68 2.65
N VAL A 82 11.71 -3.65 2.06
CA VAL A 82 11.52 -4.08 0.68
C VAL A 82 11.81 -2.87 -0.21
N MET A 83 13.07 -2.74 -0.61
CA MET A 83 13.47 -1.77 -1.63
C MET A 83 13.03 -2.31 -3.00
N THR A 84 11.78 -2.12 -3.40
CA THR A 84 11.40 -2.25 -4.82
C THR A 84 11.91 -1.02 -5.56
N LYS A 85 13.24 -0.96 -5.75
CA LYS A 85 13.90 -0.01 -6.64
C LYS A 85 13.34 -0.21 -8.05
N ARG A 86 12.34 0.57 -8.43
CA ARG A 86 12.09 0.91 -9.83
C ARG A 86 12.57 2.34 -10.01
N ASN A 87 13.89 2.46 -10.19
CA ASN A 87 14.56 3.66 -10.67
C ASN A 87 13.78 4.19 -11.89
N SER A 88 13.11 5.33 -11.78
CA SER A 88 12.60 6.06 -12.95
C SER A 88 13.38 7.35 -13.10
N SER A 89 14.61 7.21 -13.60
CA SER A 89 15.52 8.27 -14.07
C SER A 89 16.76 7.53 -14.64
N VAL A 90 17.25 7.65 -15.87
CA VAL A 90 17.09 8.57 -17.01
C VAL A 90 17.53 7.86 -18.32
N VAL A 91 17.01 8.35 -19.46
CA VAL A 91 17.30 8.09 -20.89
C VAL A 91 18.64 7.43 -21.27
N SER A 92 18.56 6.35 -22.06
CA SER A 92 19.47 6.11 -23.19
C SER A 92 18.65 5.79 -24.43
N SER A 93 18.70 6.70 -25.39
CA SER A 93 18.04 6.64 -26.67
C SER A 93 18.48 5.42 -27.49
N ARG A 94 17.64 4.39 -27.57
CA ARG A 94 17.55 3.55 -28.77
C ARG A 94 16.09 3.33 -29.13
N VAL A 95 15.68 4.12 -30.10
CA VAL A 95 14.46 3.97 -30.87
C VAL A 95 14.31 2.52 -31.32
N LYS A 96 13.18 1.89 -30.98
CA LYS A 96 12.46 0.92 -31.81
C LYS A 96 11.05 0.72 -31.21
N SER A 97 10.12 1.40 -31.85
CA SER A 97 8.66 1.26 -32.02
C SER A 97 7.79 0.36 -31.10
N PRO A 98 6.49 0.70 -30.94
CA PRO A 98 5.67 0.24 -29.82
C PRO A 98 4.81 -0.99 -30.16
N THR A 99 4.63 -1.88 -29.18
CA THR A 99 3.48 -2.79 -29.15
C THR A 99 2.73 -2.61 -27.83
N THR A 100 1.58 -1.94 -27.97
CA THR A 100 0.52 -1.75 -26.99
C THR A 100 -0.04 -3.10 -26.52
N ILE A 101 -0.01 -3.38 -25.21
CA ILE A 101 -0.91 -4.39 -24.62
C ILE A 101 -1.55 -3.77 -23.37
N SER A 102 -2.76 -3.25 -23.57
CA SER A 102 -3.69 -2.86 -22.51
C SER A 102 -4.36 -4.12 -21.94
N PRO A 103 -4.50 -4.31 -20.62
CA PRO A 103 -5.37 -5.34 -20.08
C PRO A 103 -6.80 -4.79 -19.97
N THR A 104 -7.63 -5.12 -20.96
CA THR A 104 -9.09 -4.92 -20.91
C THR A 104 -9.73 -6.04 -20.07
N PRO A 105 -10.65 -5.73 -19.13
CA PRO A 105 -11.37 -6.75 -18.37
C PRO A 105 -12.49 -7.37 -19.22
N THR A 106 -12.46 -8.69 -19.40
CA THR A 106 -13.50 -9.43 -20.14
C THR A 106 -14.74 -9.61 -19.28
N TYR A 107 -15.79 -8.83 -19.56
CA TYR A 107 -17.14 -9.12 -19.09
C TYR A 107 -17.66 -10.38 -19.79
N ARG A 108 -17.98 -11.43 -19.03
CA ARG A 108 -18.60 -12.66 -19.55
C ARG A 108 -20.10 -12.61 -19.27
N ASN A 109 -20.88 -12.26 -20.28
CA ASN A 109 -22.33 -12.43 -20.28
C ASN A 109 -22.78 -12.96 -21.64
N SER A 110 -23.40 -14.15 -21.67
CA SER A 110 -24.35 -14.63 -22.70
C SER A 110 -24.85 -16.05 -22.36
N SER A 111 -26.03 -16.08 -21.74
CA SER A 111 -27.23 -16.90 -22.00
C SER A 111 -27.19 -18.25 -22.75
N SER A 112 -27.97 -19.19 -22.17
CA SER A 112 -28.71 -20.36 -22.74
C SER A 112 -27.88 -21.49 -23.34
N SER A 113 -28.09 -22.79 -23.06
CA SER A 113 -29.34 -23.54 -22.88
C SER A 113 -29.04 -24.99 -22.43
N THR A 114 -29.81 -25.56 -21.50
CA THR A 114 -30.45 -26.90 -21.61
C THR A 114 -31.36 -27.18 -20.38
N PRO A 115 -32.56 -27.75 -20.58
CA PRO A 115 -33.45 -28.15 -19.49
C PRO A 115 -33.08 -29.57 -19.00
N VAL A 116 -32.87 -29.76 -17.70
CA VAL A 116 -32.80 -31.09 -17.09
C VAL A 116 -34.12 -31.43 -16.41
N SER A 117 -34.67 -32.55 -16.86
CA SER A 117 -35.94 -33.15 -16.52
C SER A 117 -36.07 -33.43 -15.01
N SER A 118 -37.13 -32.93 -14.39
CA SER A 118 -37.49 -33.16 -13.00
C SER A 118 -38.77 -33.99 -12.90
N ASN A 119 -38.67 -35.16 -12.27
CA ASN A 119 -39.77 -35.86 -11.57
C ASN A 119 -39.20 -37.12 -10.86
N PRO A 120 -39.91 -37.74 -9.89
CA PRO A 120 -41.00 -37.25 -9.02
C PRO A 120 -40.79 -37.65 -7.52
N ALA A 121 -41.48 -37.02 -6.56
CA ALA A 121 -41.88 -37.66 -5.27
C ALA A 121 -42.88 -36.81 -4.46
N THR A 122 -44.14 -37.26 -4.48
CA THR A 122 -45.19 -37.30 -3.43
C THR A 122 -45.27 -36.25 -2.30
N PRO A 123 -46.45 -35.62 -2.10
CA PRO A 123 -46.77 -34.79 -0.92
C PRO A 123 -47.30 -35.61 0.26
N LEU A 124 -46.87 -35.26 1.48
CA LEU A 124 -47.44 -35.71 2.76
C LEU A 124 -48.58 -34.77 3.19
N THR A 125 -49.71 -35.35 3.56
CA THR A 125 -50.93 -34.75 4.13
C THR A 125 -50.72 -34.14 5.52
N PRO A 126 -51.58 -33.20 5.94
CA PRO A 126 -52.52 -33.54 7.03
C PRO A 126 -53.91 -32.87 6.96
N ALA A 127 -54.96 -33.64 7.28
CA ALA A 127 -56.15 -33.34 8.10
C ALA A 127 -57.17 -34.47 7.94
#